data_AF-A0A0D8BET7-F1
#
_entry.id   AF-A0A0D8BET7-F1
#
_cell.length_a   1.000
_cell.length_b   1.000
_cell.length_c   1.000
_cell.angle_alpha   90.00
_cell.angle_beta   90.00
_cell.angle_gamma   90.00
#
_symmetry.space_group_name_H-M   'P 1'
#
loop_
_entity.id
_entity.type
_entity.pdbx_description
1 polymer ?
#
loop_
_entity_poly.entity_id
_entity_poly.type
_entity_poly.pdbx_seq_one_letter_code
_entity_poly.pdbx_strand_id
1 'polypeptide(L)'
;MVATLSRSAAAAVAAILLAVPMAACGDSRDTAVPVPAATTTCPPSASSTGRPRPSATPTSAAPASAAPPSAISPTPSSTRRPSSAADGLAAFLAEAARSDQRLRATAALINGDVGTSGTIRFRPETLAAIRAAWPPDAAARAIPAGLPPQLLRSVLLVYSDLAARAASISMVRHESDRADQLRCLGYGAAPAARFSGDLAALRAQAAASPAVVIAPADSRAVAEVLLRTAYIDGSNAGCGSCGGQVFTDLTPIVWRTRVMTAGQPPVDGTIGTALFRAHYQAGSGWQVTILAC
;
A
#
# COMPACT_ATOMS: atom_id res chain seq x y z
N MET A 1 -37.31 -27.85 -24.78
CA MET A 1 -36.00 -27.95 -24.10
C MET A 1 -35.76 -26.66 -23.34
N VAL A 2 -35.14 -26.71 -22.16
CA VAL A 2 -34.77 -25.53 -21.35
C VAL A 2 -33.26 -25.37 -21.38
N ALA A 3 -32.77 -24.15 -21.64
CA ALA A 3 -31.36 -23.81 -21.58
C ALA A 3 -31.21 -22.34 -21.12
N THR A 4 -31.05 -22.15 -19.81
CA THR A 4 -30.90 -20.84 -19.17
C THR A 4 -29.44 -20.59 -18.83
N LEU A 5 -28.85 -19.48 -19.27
CA LEU A 5 -27.59 -18.89 -18.79
C LEU A 5 -27.63 -17.39 -19.12
N SER A 6 -28.18 -16.56 -18.22
CA SER A 6 -27.45 -15.88 -17.14
C SER A 6 -26.57 -14.72 -17.62
N ARG A 7 -26.97 -13.49 -17.25
CA ARG A 7 -26.23 -12.25 -17.54
C ARG A 7 -25.34 -11.89 -16.34
N SER A 8 -24.03 -11.77 -16.57
CA SER A 8 -23.14 -11.11 -15.61
C SER A 8 -23.15 -9.59 -15.85
N ALA A 9 -23.46 -8.80 -14.83
CA ALA A 9 -23.61 -7.36 -14.95
C ALA A 9 -22.26 -6.61 -14.92
N ALA A 10 -22.11 -5.59 -15.77
CA ALA A 10 -20.99 -4.65 -15.68
C ALA A 10 -21.31 -3.58 -14.63
N ALA A 11 -20.58 -3.59 -13.52
CA ALA A 11 -20.68 -2.55 -12.49
C ALA A 11 -19.83 -1.34 -12.87
N ALA A 12 -20.44 -0.33 -13.49
CA ALA A 12 -19.79 0.95 -13.75
C ALA A 12 -19.74 1.79 -12.46
N VAL A 13 -18.53 2.14 -12.01
CA VAL A 13 -18.33 3.09 -10.89
C VAL A 13 -17.99 4.45 -11.49
N ALA A 14 -18.93 5.39 -11.38
CA ALA A 14 -18.72 6.77 -11.82
C ALA A 14 -17.93 7.55 -10.75
N ALA A 15 -16.79 8.13 -11.15
CA ALA A 15 -16.04 9.04 -10.29
C ALA A 15 -16.68 10.44 -10.32
N ILE A 16 -17.25 10.88 -9.19
CA ILE A 16 -17.83 12.22 -9.06
C ILE A 16 -16.71 13.22 -8.70
N LEU A 17 -16.39 14.10 -9.65
CA LEU A 17 -15.49 15.24 -9.43
C LEU A 17 -16.23 16.35 -8.67
N LEU A 18 -16.03 16.43 -7.35
CA LEU A 18 -16.41 17.58 -6.53
C LEU A 18 -15.26 18.58 -6.49
N ALA A 19 -15.37 19.65 -7.30
CA ALA A 19 -14.50 20.81 -7.19
C ALA A 19 -14.90 21.63 -5.95
N VAL A 20 -13.90 22.05 -5.15
CA VAL A 20 -14.07 22.95 -4.02
C VAL A 20 -13.15 24.16 -4.24
N PRO A 21 -13.64 25.41 -4.18
CA PRO A 21 -12.82 26.59 -4.47
C PRO A 21 -11.81 26.86 -3.34
N MET A 22 -10.62 27.34 -3.71
CA MET A 22 -9.72 27.95 -2.74
C MET A 22 -10.24 29.33 -2.32
N ALA A 23 -10.21 29.61 -1.02
CA ALA A 23 -10.28 30.94 -0.45
C ALA A 23 -8.96 31.23 0.28
N ALA A 24 -8.49 32.48 0.24
CA ALA A 24 -7.14 32.87 0.67
C ALA A 24 -7.15 34.02 1.70
N CYS A 25 -5.98 34.25 2.29
CA CYS A 25 -5.61 35.37 3.18
C CYS A 25 -6.18 35.34 4.61
N GLY A 26 -5.36 35.78 5.59
CA GLY A 26 -5.77 35.91 7.00
C GLY A 26 -4.62 35.85 8.00
N ASP A 27 -3.76 36.88 8.03
CA ASP A 27 -2.68 37.04 9.02
C ASP A 27 -3.21 37.63 10.34
N SER A 28 -2.74 37.19 11.51
CA SER A 28 -2.74 37.95 12.79
C SER A 28 -2.08 37.19 13.95
N ARG A 29 -1.68 37.92 15.00
CA ARG A 29 -0.79 37.47 16.10
C ARG A 29 -1.48 37.38 17.48
N ASP A 30 -0.73 36.80 18.42
CA ASP A 30 -0.68 37.07 19.87
C ASP A 30 -1.96 36.97 20.73
N THR A 31 -1.97 35.99 21.65
CA THR A 31 -1.93 36.22 23.12
C THR A 31 -1.82 34.88 23.88
N ALA A 32 -1.58 34.88 25.20
CA ALA A 32 -1.23 33.68 25.96
C ALA A 32 -1.69 33.72 27.45
N VAL A 33 -1.64 32.55 28.12
CA VAL A 33 -1.77 32.32 29.59
C VAL A 33 -3.21 32.47 30.15
N PRO A 34 -3.68 31.78 31.24
CA PRO A 34 -3.07 30.72 32.09
C PRO A 34 -3.85 29.38 32.15
N VAL A 35 -3.34 28.45 32.98
CA VAL A 35 -3.97 27.20 33.46
C VAL A 35 -4.73 27.45 34.78
N PRO A 36 -5.76 26.64 35.10
CA PRO A 36 -5.84 26.08 36.45
C PRO A 36 -6.06 24.55 36.45
N ALA A 37 -5.70 23.89 37.55
CA ALA A 37 -5.83 22.44 37.74
C ALA A 37 -6.67 22.11 38.99
N ALA A 38 -7.32 20.94 39.01
CA ALA A 38 -7.99 20.40 40.19
C ALA A 38 -7.96 18.87 40.24
N THR A 39 -7.66 18.33 41.42
CA THR A 39 -7.63 16.89 41.79
C THR A 39 -8.96 16.38 42.34
N THR A 40 -9.19 15.06 42.37
CA THR A 40 -9.92 14.23 43.40
C THR A 40 -10.23 12.84 42.80
N THR A 41 -9.59 11.70 43.16
CA THR A 41 -9.68 10.81 44.36
C THR A 41 -10.69 9.65 44.23
N CYS A 42 -10.33 8.45 44.73
CA CYS A 42 -11.07 7.16 44.77
C CYS A 42 -10.98 6.54 46.21
N PRO A 43 -11.43 5.29 46.53
CA PRO A 43 -12.26 4.26 45.86
C PRO A 43 -13.56 4.03 46.71
N PRO A 44 -14.01 2.88 47.31
CA PRO A 44 -13.86 1.41 47.06
C PRO A 44 -15.19 0.56 47.22
N SER A 45 -15.04 -0.78 47.29
CA SER A 45 -15.93 -1.81 47.93
C SER A 45 -17.16 -2.38 47.18
N ALA A 46 -17.59 -3.65 47.37
CA ALA A 46 -16.91 -4.90 47.83
C ALA A 46 -17.80 -6.18 47.65
N SER A 47 -17.16 -7.35 47.43
CA SER A 47 -17.66 -8.74 47.74
C SER A 47 -18.90 -9.29 46.95
N SER A 48 -19.26 -10.59 46.94
CA SER A 48 -18.84 -11.79 47.71
C SER A 48 -18.93 -13.17 46.96
N THR A 49 -17.98 -14.06 47.27
CA THR A 49 -18.00 -15.56 47.43
C THR A 49 -18.99 -16.53 46.70
N GLY A 50 -18.48 -17.71 46.27
CA GLY A 50 -19.24 -18.97 46.18
C GLY A 50 -18.46 -20.23 45.68
N ARG A 51 -18.30 -21.29 46.51
CA ARG A 51 -17.70 -22.62 46.16
C ARG A 51 -17.95 -23.66 47.28
N PRO A 52 -18.39 -24.92 47.02
CA PRO A 52 -17.50 -26.09 47.16
C PRO A 52 -17.76 -27.28 46.17
N ARG A 53 -17.05 -28.40 46.39
CA ARG A 53 -16.84 -29.61 45.55
C ARG A 53 -17.26 -30.89 46.33
N PRO A 54 -17.75 -31.99 45.69
CA PRO A 54 -16.98 -33.26 45.65
C PRO A 54 -17.09 -34.07 44.33
N SER A 55 -16.44 -35.24 44.28
CA SER A 55 -16.14 -36.06 43.09
C SER A 55 -16.75 -37.47 43.16
N ALA A 56 -16.85 -38.18 42.03
CA ALA A 56 -17.04 -39.63 41.96
C ALA A 56 -16.51 -40.23 40.64
N THR A 57 -16.04 -41.49 40.67
CA THR A 57 -15.61 -42.30 39.51
C THR A 57 -15.75 -43.79 39.84
N PRO A 58 -16.27 -44.64 38.92
CA PRO A 58 -15.93 -46.06 38.90
C PRO A 58 -15.58 -46.60 37.50
N THR A 59 -15.33 -47.91 37.39
CA THR A 59 -14.42 -48.53 36.40
C THR A 59 -15.10 -49.55 35.45
N SER A 60 -14.70 -49.49 34.17
CA SER A 60 -14.62 -50.55 33.12
C SER A 60 -15.73 -51.61 32.92
N ALA A 61 -16.18 -51.73 31.67
CA ALA A 61 -16.57 -52.98 31.01
C ALA A 61 -16.35 -52.87 29.49
N ALA A 62 -16.17 -54.00 28.78
CA ALA A 62 -15.92 -54.09 27.33
C ALA A 62 -16.27 -55.49 26.79
N PRO A 63 -16.24 -55.77 25.47
CA PRO A 63 -16.37 -54.89 24.30
C PRO A 63 -17.58 -55.25 23.42
N ALA A 64 -17.92 -54.42 22.42
CA ALA A 64 -18.83 -54.79 21.32
C ALA A 64 -18.30 -54.27 19.98
N SER A 65 -18.33 -55.09 18.94
CA SER A 65 -17.77 -54.75 17.62
C SER A 65 -18.79 -54.00 16.75
N ALA A 66 -18.40 -52.86 16.21
CA ALA A 66 -19.14 -52.09 15.22
C ALA A 66 -18.18 -51.48 14.18
N ALA A 67 -18.65 -51.34 12.94
CA ALA A 67 -17.80 -50.98 11.80
C ALA A 67 -17.20 -49.55 11.91
N PRO A 68 -16.00 -49.31 11.38
CA PRO A 68 -15.36 -47.99 11.45
C PRO A 68 -16.12 -46.97 10.57
N PRO A 69 -16.51 -45.80 11.10
CA PRO A 69 -16.94 -44.69 10.27
C PRO A 69 -15.74 -44.16 9.47
N SER A 70 -15.91 -43.92 8.18
CA SER A 70 -14.86 -43.40 7.31
C SER A 70 -14.35 -42.06 7.81
N ALA A 71 -13.15 -42.05 8.38
CA ALA A 71 -12.50 -40.82 8.83
C ALA A 71 -12.19 -39.93 7.62
N ILE A 72 -12.97 -38.86 7.45
CA ILE A 72 -12.64 -37.78 6.53
C ILE A 72 -11.42 -37.06 7.11
N SER A 73 -10.22 -37.50 6.74
CA SER A 73 -8.97 -36.87 7.14
C SER A 73 -9.01 -35.38 6.78
N PRO A 74 -8.90 -34.47 7.76
CA PRO A 74 -8.82 -33.05 7.43
C PRO A 74 -7.52 -32.81 6.66
N THR A 75 -7.64 -32.44 5.39
CA THR A 75 -6.49 -32.08 4.56
C THR A 75 -5.69 -31.01 5.29
N PRO A 76 -4.42 -31.26 5.67
CA PRO A 76 -3.65 -30.26 6.39
C PRO A 76 -3.35 -29.11 5.43
N SER A 77 -4.08 -28.01 5.60
CA SER A 77 -3.76 -26.71 5.00
C SER A 77 -2.43 -26.23 5.58
N SER A 78 -1.35 -26.79 5.04
CA SER A 78 0.02 -26.48 5.41
C SER A 78 0.36 -25.10 4.87
N THR A 79 -0.06 -24.08 5.61
CA THR A 79 0.39 -22.70 5.48
C THR A 79 1.87 -22.68 5.87
N ARG A 80 2.71 -23.18 4.96
CA ARG A 80 4.15 -23.36 5.15
C ARG A 80 4.74 -22.00 5.48
N ARG A 81 5.09 -21.80 6.76
CA ARG A 81 5.73 -20.58 7.24
C ARG A 81 6.96 -20.31 6.36
N PRO A 82 7.15 -19.08 5.84
CA PRO A 82 8.30 -18.77 5.00
C PRO A 82 9.60 -19.17 5.71
N SER A 83 10.48 -19.87 5.01
CA SER A 83 11.79 -20.32 5.53
C SER A 83 12.86 -19.23 5.49
N SER A 84 12.66 -18.21 4.66
CA SER A 84 13.54 -17.07 4.43
C SER A 84 12.72 -15.78 4.26
N ALA A 85 13.36 -14.61 4.27
CA ALA A 85 12.66 -13.39 3.86
C ALA A 85 12.32 -13.38 2.36
N ALA A 86 13.08 -14.11 1.53
CA ALA A 86 12.80 -14.27 0.10
C ALA A 86 11.46 -14.98 -0.16
N ASP A 87 11.10 -16.00 0.62
CA ASP A 87 9.80 -16.66 0.54
C ASP A 87 8.65 -15.67 0.83
N GLY A 88 8.81 -14.83 1.85
CA GLY A 88 7.84 -13.78 2.19
C GLY A 88 7.74 -12.67 1.12
N LEU A 89 8.85 -12.36 0.44
CA LEU A 89 8.92 -11.33 -0.61
C LEU A 89 8.60 -11.85 -2.02
N ALA A 90 8.35 -13.15 -2.20
CA ALA A 90 8.14 -13.75 -3.52
C ALA A 90 7.00 -13.08 -4.33
N ALA A 91 5.92 -12.68 -3.66
CA ALA A 91 4.80 -11.96 -4.28
C ALA A 91 5.22 -10.59 -4.82
N PHE A 92 5.91 -9.77 -4.01
CA PHE A 92 6.44 -8.48 -4.42
C PHE A 92 7.46 -8.61 -5.56
N LEU A 93 8.41 -9.53 -5.43
CA LEU A 93 9.47 -9.76 -6.43
C LEU A 93 8.90 -10.20 -7.79
N ALA A 94 7.78 -10.94 -7.80
CA ALA A 94 7.07 -11.31 -9.01
C ALA A 94 6.30 -10.12 -9.62
N GLU A 95 5.57 -9.33 -8.81
CA GLU A 95 4.82 -8.18 -9.33
C GLU A 95 5.72 -7.03 -9.78
N ALA A 96 6.85 -6.80 -9.10
CA ALA A 96 7.87 -5.85 -9.54
C ALA A 96 8.43 -6.23 -10.93
N ALA A 97 8.74 -7.51 -11.15
CA ALA A 97 9.22 -8.00 -12.44
C ALA A 97 8.14 -7.89 -13.54
N ARG A 98 6.87 -8.21 -13.26
CA ARG A 98 5.75 -8.01 -14.19
C ARG A 98 5.54 -6.52 -14.50
N SER A 99 5.67 -5.65 -13.52
CA SER A 99 5.55 -4.19 -13.67
C SER A 99 6.64 -3.62 -14.57
N ASP A 100 7.89 -4.04 -14.39
CA ASP A 100 9.00 -3.66 -15.26
C ASP A 100 8.77 -4.08 -16.72
N GLN A 101 8.30 -5.30 -16.95
CA GLN A 101 7.95 -5.79 -18.30
C GLN A 101 6.85 -4.92 -18.95
N ARG A 102 5.77 -4.61 -18.22
CA ARG A 102 4.69 -3.71 -18.71
C ARG A 102 5.21 -2.29 -18.98
N LEU A 103 6.06 -1.74 -18.11
CA LEU A 103 6.65 -0.41 -18.28
C LEU A 103 7.60 -0.36 -19.49
N ARG A 104 8.44 -1.38 -19.72
CA ARG A 104 9.31 -1.46 -20.91
C ARG A 104 8.50 -1.57 -22.20
N ALA A 105 7.47 -2.43 -22.23
CA ALA A 105 6.59 -2.57 -23.38
C ALA A 105 5.84 -1.26 -23.70
N THR A 106 5.36 -0.56 -22.66
CA THR A 106 4.67 0.74 -22.82
C THR A 106 5.62 1.83 -23.30
N ALA A 107 6.86 1.88 -22.78
CA ALA A 107 7.89 2.79 -23.26
C ALA A 107 8.26 2.54 -24.74
N ALA A 108 8.27 1.28 -25.20
CA ALA A 108 8.50 0.97 -26.61
C ALA A 108 7.36 1.48 -27.51
N LEU A 109 6.09 1.36 -27.08
CA LEU A 109 4.94 1.94 -27.80
C LEU A 109 5.02 3.47 -27.86
N ILE A 110 5.32 4.11 -26.72
CA ILE A 110 5.54 5.57 -26.64
C ILE A 110 6.64 6.00 -27.59
N ASN A 111 7.80 5.35 -27.59
CA ASN A 111 8.91 5.70 -28.47
C ASN A 111 8.57 5.53 -29.98
N GLY A 112 7.63 4.65 -30.32
CA GLY A 112 7.08 4.53 -31.67
C GLY A 112 6.09 5.63 -32.06
N ASP A 113 5.43 6.25 -31.08
CA ASP A 113 4.49 7.37 -31.28
C ASP A 113 5.19 8.75 -31.23
N VAL A 114 6.40 8.81 -30.67
CA VAL A 114 7.28 10.00 -30.66
C VAL A 114 7.89 10.21 -32.05
N GLY A 115 7.06 10.69 -32.99
CA GLY A 115 7.49 11.17 -34.30
C GLY A 115 8.44 12.37 -34.21
N THR A 116 9.20 12.63 -35.28
CA THR A 116 10.33 13.59 -35.28
C THR A 116 9.97 15.07 -35.18
N SER A 117 8.73 15.46 -35.53
CA SER A 117 8.27 16.86 -35.50
C SER A 117 6.81 16.98 -35.07
N GLY A 118 6.39 18.21 -34.73
CA GLY A 118 5.01 18.52 -34.33
C GLY A 118 4.56 17.93 -32.99
N THR A 119 3.27 18.12 -32.68
CA THR A 119 2.60 17.57 -31.49
C THR A 119 2.65 16.05 -31.48
N ILE A 120 3.00 15.45 -30.35
CA ILE A 120 3.04 13.99 -30.21
C ILE A 120 1.59 13.45 -30.21
N ARG A 121 1.32 12.41 -31.01
CA ARG A 121 -0.01 11.81 -31.14
C ARG A 121 0.04 10.33 -30.77
N PHE A 122 -0.35 10.03 -29.53
CA PHE A 122 -0.38 8.66 -29.03
C PHE A 122 -1.56 7.86 -29.61
N ARG A 123 -1.29 6.64 -30.06
CA ARG A 123 -2.33 5.72 -30.55
C ARG A 123 -3.24 5.25 -29.40
N PRO A 124 -4.50 4.87 -29.68
CA PRO A 124 -5.40 4.33 -28.67
C PRO A 124 -4.84 3.11 -27.91
N GLU A 125 -4.07 2.26 -28.59
CA GLU A 125 -3.33 1.13 -28.00
C GLU A 125 -2.25 1.57 -27.00
N THR A 126 -1.47 2.60 -27.34
CA THR A 126 -0.46 3.19 -26.46
C THR A 126 -1.13 3.79 -25.22
N LEU A 127 -2.20 4.57 -25.41
CA LEU A 127 -2.99 5.14 -24.32
C LEU A 127 -3.63 4.06 -23.42
N ALA A 128 -3.98 2.89 -23.97
CA ALA A 128 -4.43 1.74 -23.18
C ALA A 128 -3.28 1.10 -22.39
N ALA A 129 -2.11 0.91 -22.99
CA ALA A 129 -0.91 0.43 -22.31
C ALA A 129 -0.50 1.36 -21.15
N ILE A 130 -0.52 2.68 -21.36
CA ILE A 130 -0.24 3.71 -20.33
C ILE A 130 -1.21 3.63 -19.15
N ARG A 131 -2.47 3.23 -19.36
CA ARG A 131 -3.43 2.98 -18.26
C ARG A 131 -3.19 1.65 -17.54
N ALA A 132 -2.61 0.65 -18.20
CA ALA A 132 -2.39 -0.69 -17.66
C ALA A 132 -0.97 -0.95 -17.14
N ALA A 133 -0.02 -0.03 -17.37
CA ALA A 133 1.41 -0.26 -17.10
C ALA A 133 1.73 -0.49 -15.62
N TRP A 134 1.17 0.34 -14.73
CA TRP A 134 1.45 0.35 -13.29
C TRP A 134 0.14 0.27 -12.48
N PRO A 135 -0.09 -0.85 -11.77
CA PRO A 135 -1.12 -0.99 -10.75
C PRO A 135 -0.47 -0.81 -9.35
N PRO A 136 -0.31 0.42 -8.84
CA PRO A 136 0.40 0.68 -7.58
C PRO A 136 -0.17 -0.14 -6.41
N ASP A 137 -1.50 -0.17 -6.27
CA ASP A 137 -2.23 -1.00 -5.31
C ASP A 137 -1.78 -2.47 -5.26
N ALA A 138 -1.54 -3.10 -6.42
CA ALA A 138 -1.16 -4.51 -6.48
C ALA A 138 0.29 -4.71 -6.02
N ALA A 139 1.20 -3.81 -6.39
CA ALA A 139 2.58 -3.83 -5.95
C ALA A 139 2.71 -3.49 -4.45
N ALA A 140 1.95 -2.51 -3.96
CA ALA A 140 1.94 -2.06 -2.57
C ALA A 140 1.37 -3.13 -1.63
N ARG A 141 0.23 -3.76 -1.99
CA ARG A 141 -0.37 -4.88 -1.23
C ARG A 141 0.48 -6.15 -1.25
N ALA A 142 1.41 -6.28 -2.21
CA ALA A 142 2.36 -7.39 -2.27
C ALA A 142 3.60 -7.19 -1.36
N ILE A 143 3.83 -5.97 -0.83
CA ILE A 143 4.88 -5.70 0.16
C ILE A 143 4.43 -6.26 1.53
N PRO A 144 5.18 -7.19 2.15
CA PRO A 144 4.84 -7.68 3.47
C PRO A 144 5.01 -6.59 4.54
N ALA A 145 4.05 -6.49 5.46
CA ALA A 145 4.16 -5.62 6.63
C ALA A 145 5.08 -6.24 7.70
N GLY A 146 5.83 -5.39 8.42
CA GLY A 146 6.75 -5.83 9.48
C GLY A 146 8.16 -6.23 9.03
N LEU A 147 8.54 -5.94 7.78
CA LEU A 147 9.93 -6.11 7.31
C LEU A 147 10.92 -5.31 8.18
N PRO A 148 12.12 -5.87 8.48
CA PRO A 148 13.21 -5.11 9.09
C PRO A 148 13.55 -3.85 8.28
N PRO A 149 13.90 -2.70 8.91
CA PRO A 149 14.02 -1.41 8.21
C PRO A 149 14.93 -1.42 6.97
N GLN A 150 16.09 -2.10 7.03
CA GLN A 150 17.00 -2.19 5.88
C GLN A 150 16.44 -3.04 4.72
N LEU A 151 15.56 -4.00 5.00
CA LEU A 151 14.90 -4.79 3.96
C LEU A 151 13.69 -4.04 3.37
N LEU A 152 12.92 -3.35 4.22
CA LEU A 152 11.86 -2.44 3.78
C LEU A 152 12.41 -1.31 2.88
N ARG A 153 13.60 -0.78 3.20
CA ARG A 153 14.28 0.26 2.39
C ARG A 153 14.56 -0.23 0.97
N SER A 154 15.16 -1.41 0.81
CA SER A 154 15.43 -2.00 -0.50
C SER A 154 14.17 -2.39 -1.28
N VAL A 155 13.10 -2.80 -0.58
CA VAL A 155 11.79 -3.04 -1.19
C VAL A 155 11.18 -1.73 -1.74
N LEU A 156 11.23 -0.66 -0.95
CA LEU A 156 10.67 0.63 -1.36
C LEU A 156 11.53 1.34 -2.42
N LEU A 157 12.84 1.10 -2.49
CA LEU A 157 13.69 1.52 -3.62
C LEU A 157 13.19 0.89 -4.93
N VAL A 158 12.99 -0.42 -4.95
CA VAL A 158 12.47 -1.16 -6.12
C VAL A 158 11.04 -0.73 -6.49
N TYR A 159 10.19 -0.41 -5.50
CA TYR A 159 8.88 0.21 -5.73
C TYR A 159 9.02 1.61 -6.35
N SER A 160 9.98 2.40 -5.85
CA SER A 160 10.20 3.77 -6.27
C SER A 160 10.71 3.90 -7.70
N ASP A 161 11.54 2.98 -8.18
CA ASP A 161 11.90 2.94 -9.61
C ASP A 161 10.68 2.73 -10.50
N LEU A 162 9.78 1.82 -10.11
CA LEU A 162 8.57 1.50 -10.87
C LEU A 162 7.59 2.66 -10.88
N ALA A 163 7.33 3.26 -9.71
CA ALA A 163 6.48 4.45 -9.57
C ALA A 163 7.05 5.67 -10.32
N ALA A 164 8.35 5.92 -10.22
CA ALA A 164 9.03 7.01 -10.93
C ALA A 164 8.92 6.87 -12.45
N ARG A 165 9.09 5.65 -12.99
CA ARG A 165 8.90 5.36 -14.42
C ARG A 165 7.45 5.48 -14.83
N ALA A 166 6.53 4.96 -14.01
CA ALA A 166 5.09 4.99 -14.26
C ALA A 166 4.56 6.42 -14.37
N ALA A 167 4.99 7.31 -13.48
CA ALA A 167 4.61 8.73 -13.53
C ALA A 167 5.15 9.41 -14.80
N SER A 168 6.42 9.21 -15.15
CA SER A 168 7.04 9.76 -16.37
C SER A 168 6.29 9.34 -17.65
N ILE A 169 5.93 8.06 -17.80
CA ILE A 169 5.13 7.60 -18.96
C ILE A 169 3.66 8.04 -18.90
N SER A 170 3.20 8.62 -17.78
CA SER A 170 1.80 9.00 -17.61
C SER A 170 1.45 10.42 -18.05
N MET A 171 2.46 11.30 -18.16
CA MET A 171 2.26 12.71 -18.56
C MET A 171 1.74 12.93 -19.96
N VAL A 172 1.94 11.94 -20.83
CA VAL A 172 1.34 11.80 -22.16
C VAL A 172 -0.20 11.91 -22.18
N ARG A 173 -0.85 11.87 -21.01
CA ARG A 173 -2.30 12.04 -20.82
C ARG A 173 -2.70 13.50 -20.51
N HIS A 174 -1.75 14.42 -20.38
CA HIS A 174 -1.99 15.84 -20.11
C HIS A 174 -1.67 16.68 -21.35
N GLU A 175 -2.56 17.61 -21.68
CA GLU A 175 -2.31 18.62 -22.73
C GLU A 175 -1.16 19.52 -22.27
N SER A 176 -0.03 19.38 -22.98
CA SER A 176 1.28 19.95 -22.65
C SER A 176 2.07 20.05 -23.95
N ASP A 177 3.05 20.96 -24.02
CA ASP A 177 3.84 21.09 -25.24
C ASP A 177 4.83 19.93 -25.43
N ARG A 178 5.36 19.80 -26.65
CA ARG A 178 6.26 18.71 -27.04
C ARG A 178 7.54 18.65 -26.17
N ALA A 179 8.11 19.79 -25.82
CA ALA A 179 9.34 19.85 -25.04
C ALA A 179 9.10 19.36 -23.61
N ASP A 180 7.99 19.76 -22.98
CA ASP A 180 7.61 19.28 -21.66
C ASP A 180 7.23 17.79 -21.64
N GLN A 181 6.52 17.31 -22.66
CA GLN A 181 6.25 15.87 -22.83
C GLN A 181 7.54 15.06 -22.93
N LEU A 182 8.51 15.50 -23.75
CA LEU A 182 9.79 14.82 -23.90
C LEU A 182 10.66 14.90 -22.64
N ARG A 183 10.66 16.05 -21.94
CA ARG A 183 11.34 16.25 -20.65
C ARG A 183 10.84 15.26 -19.61
N CYS A 184 9.52 15.19 -19.44
CA CYS A 184 8.88 14.31 -18.48
C CYS A 184 9.04 12.82 -18.82
N LEU A 185 8.98 12.43 -20.10
CA LEU A 185 9.30 11.06 -20.54
C LEU A 185 10.77 10.69 -20.22
N GLY A 186 11.70 11.63 -20.37
CA GLY A 186 13.12 11.43 -20.08
C GLY A 186 13.43 11.08 -18.63
N TYR A 187 12.65 11.57 -17.66
CA TYR A 187 12.84 11.28 -16.23
C TYR A 187 12.71 9.80 -15.87
N GLY A 188 12.01 8.99 -16.70
CA GLY A 188 11.92 7.54 -16.52
C GLY A 188 13.22 6.78 -16.84
N ALA A 189 14.20 7.39 -17.51
CA ALA A 189 15.38 6.68 -18.02
C ALA A 189 16.33 6.21 -16.90
N ALA A 190 16.63 7.06 -15.92
CA ALA A 190 17.53 6.72 -14.81
C ALA A 190 16.99 5.58 -13.92
N PRO A 191 15.74 5.61 -13.40
CA PRO A 191 15.15 4.48 -12.69
C PRO A 191 15.04 3.21 -13.57
N ALA A 192 14.79 3.33 -14.88
CA ALA A 192 14.75 2.17 -15.76
C ALA A 192 16.12 1.47 -15.92
N ALA A 193 17.22 2.22 -15.89
CA ALA A 193 18.58 1.67 -16.02
C ALA A 193 19.04 0.91 -14.75
N ARG A 194 18.67 1.39 -13.56
CA ARG A 194 19.08 0.77 -12.28
C ARG A 194 18.22 -0.42 -11.86
N PHE A 195 16.93 -0.44 -12.22
CA PHE A 195 15.93 -1.37 -11.69
C PHE A 195 16.35 -2.85 -11.65
N SER A 196 17.01 -3.35 -12.69
CA SER A 196 17.47 -4.76 -12.72
C SER A 196 18.59 -5.05 -11.72
N GLY A 197 19.43 -4.07 -11.39
CA GLY A 197 20.43 -4.15 -10.34
C GLY A 197 19.80 -4.09 -8.95
N ASP A 198 18.92 -3.12 -8.69
CA ASP A 198 18.26 -2.96 -7.39
C ASP A 198 17.31 -4.14 -7.06
N LEU A 199 16.61 -4.68 -8.06
CA LEU A 199 15.81 -5.91 -7.90
C LEU A 199 16.69 -7.15 -7.66
N ALA A 200 17.91 -7.20 -8.20
CA ALA A 200 18.86 -8.29 -7.92
C ALA A 200 19.47 -8.15 -6.52
N ALA A 201 19.84 -6.93 -6.10
CA ALA A 201 20.31 -6.63 -4.75
C ALA A 201 19.27 -6.97 -3.69
N LEU A 202 17.99 -6.60 -3.92
CA LEU A 202 16.87 -6.98 -3.05
C LEU A 202 16.71 -8.51 -2.94
N ARG A 203 16.83 -9.26 -4.04
CA ARG A 203 16.79 -10.74 -3.99
C ARG A 203 17.93 -11.32 -3.17
N ALA A 204 19.16 -10.84 -3.36
CA ALA A 204 20.32 -11.28 -2.60
C ALA A 204 20.16 -10.99 -1.10
N GLN A 205 19.74 -9.77 -0.75
CA GLN A 205 19.47 -9.37 0.63
C GLN A 205 18.34 -10.20 1.27
N ALA A 206 17.27 -10.47 0.54
CA ALA A 206 16.15 -11.28 1.02
C ALA A 206 16.53 -12.77 1.21
N ALA A 207 17.41 -13.31 0.37
CA ALA A 207 17.93 -14.66 0.51
C ALA A 207 18.91 -14.79 1.71
N ALA A 208 19.69 -13.74 1.99
CA ALA A 208 20.57 -13.66 3.16
C ALA A 208 19.84 -13.29 4.47
N SER A 209 18.55 -12.97 4.42
CA SER A 209 17.76 -12.53 5.59
C SER A 209 16.93 -13.67 6.20
N PRO A 210 16.93 -13.82 7.55
CA PRO A 210 16.04 -14.75 8.25
C PRO A 210 14.56 -14.54 7.92
N ALA A 211 13.75 -15.59 8.11
CA ALA A 211 12.31 -15.53 7.94
C ALA A 211 11.67 -14.39 8.75
N VAL A 212 10.94 -13.51 8.08
CA VAL A 212 10.25 -12.37 8.71
C VAL A 212 8.89 -12.82 9.24
N VAL A 213 8.54 -12.36 10.45
CA VAL A 213 7.18 -12.47 10.98
C VAL A 213 6.33 -11.38 10.35
N ILE A 214 5.44 -11.75 9.43
CA ILE A 214 4.56 -10.78 8.77
C ILE A 214 3.57 -10.23 9.80
N ALA A 215 3.44 -8.90 9.84
CA ALA A 215 2.58 -8.24 10.81
C ALA A 215 1.08 -8.44 10.51
N PRO A 216 0.20 -8.46 11.53
CA PRO A 216 -1.25 -8.58 11.35
C PRO A 216 -1.85 -7.53 10.41
N ALA A 217 -2.93 -7.89 9.70
CA ALA A 217 -3.57 -7.05 8.68
C ALA A 217 -4.14 -5.72 9.20
N ASP A 218 -4.48 -5.69 10.49
CA ASP A 218 -4.97 -4.55 11.27
C ASP A 218 -3.84 -3.75 11.96
N SER A 219 -2.59 -4.19 11.87
CA SER A 219 -1.46 -3.52 12.51
C SER A 219 -1.03 -2.24 11.78
N ARG A 220 -0.51 -1.26 12.53
CA ARG A 220 0.08 -0.02 11.96
C ARG A 220 1.20 -0.29 10.95
N ALA A 221 1.87 -1.44 11.02
CA ALA A 221 2.91 -1.81 10.05
C ALA A 221 2.36 -1.94 8.61
N VAL A 222 1.07 -2.28 8.44
CA VAL A 222 0.40 -2.29 7.13
C VAL A 222 0.12 -0.86 6.66
N ALA A 223 -0.46 -0.01 7.54
CA ALA A 223 -0.65 1.41 7.26
C ALA A 223 0.68 2.10 6.86
N GLU A 224 1.76 1.77 7.55
CA GLU A 224 3.10 2.33 7.32
C GLU A 224 3.79 1.88 6.03
N VAL A 225 3.41 0.73 5.46
CA VAL A 225 3.79 0.35 4.10
C VAL A 225 2.99 1.18 3.10
N LEU A 226 1.65 1.20 3.25
CA LEU A 226 0.74 1.92 2.36
C LEU A 226 1.00 3.43 2.33
N LEU A 227 1.35 4.05 3.46
CA LEU A 227 1.76 5.45 3.55
C LEU A 227 3.05 5.69 2.75
N ARG A 228 4.07 4.83 2.87
CA ARG A 228 5.32 5.01 2.12
C ARG A 228 5.13 4.82 0.63
N THR A 229 4.35 3.83 0.19
CA THR A 229 4.03 3.67 -1.25
C THR A 229 3.22 4.85 -1.78
N ALA A 230 2.17 5.29 -1.08
CA ALA A 230 1.37 6.45 -1.48
C ALA A 230 2.20 7.76 -1.51
N TYR A 231 3.20 7.91 -0.63
CA TYR A 231 4.11 9.06 -0.64
C TYR A 231 5.04 9.02 -1.85
N ILE A 232 5.52 7.84 -2.22
CA ILE A 232 6.37 7.64 -3.40
C ILE A 232 5.58 7.91 -4.70
N ASP A 233 4.36 7.35 -4.83
CA ASP A 233 3.49 7.61 -5.99
C ASP A 233 3.08 9.09 -6.05
N GLY A 234 2.64 9.68 -4.92
CA GLY A 234 2.24 11.08 -4.82
C GLY A 234 3.37 12.07 -5.13
N SER A 235 4.60 11.82 -4.66
CA SER A 235 5.75 12.67 -4.98
C SER A 235 6.09 12.64 -6.48
N ASN A 236 5.85 11.51 -7.13
CA ASN A 236 6.16 11.32 -8.56
C ASN A 236 5.04 11.80 -9.50
N ALA A 237 3.77 11.75 -9.10
CA ALA A 237 2.61 12.00 -9.98
C ALA A 237 1.57 13.02 -9.46
N GLY A 238 1.67 13.48 -8.20
CA GLY A 238 0.94 14.64 -7.68
C GLY A 238 1.68 15.95 -7.97
N CYS A 239 1.16 17.09 -7.51
CA CYS A 239 1.80 18.42 -7.57
C CYS A 239 2.19 18.95 -8.97
N GLY A 240 1.90 18.24 -10.06
CA GLY A 240 2.49 18.50 -11.39
C GLY A 240 3.90 17.88 -11.58
N SER A 241 4.34 17.03 -10.65
CA SER A 241 5.51 16.15 -10.84
C SER A 241 5.30 15.19 -12.01
N CYS A 242 6.40 14.77 -12.63
CA CYS A 242 6.37 13.83 -13.75
C CYS A 242 7.42 12.71 -13.68
N GLY A 243 7.51 12.10 -12.50
CA GLY A 243 8.35 10.94 -12.25
C GLY A 243 9.83 11.25 -12.04
N GLY A 244 10.66 10.21 -12.19
CA GLY A 244 12.11 10.25 -11.96
C GLY A 244 12.57 10.35 -10.49
N GLN A 245 11.68 10.63 -9.53
CA GLN A 245 12.06 10.77 -8.12
C GLN A 245 12.18 9.41 -7.44
N VAL A 246 13.43 9.00 -7.17
CA VAL A 246 13.75 7.73 -6.52
C VAL A 246 14.10 7.92 -5.04
N PHE A 247 13.41 7.20 -4.16
CA PHE A 247 13.64 7.23 -2.72
C PHE A 247 14.62 6.13 -2.28
N THR A 248 15.82 6.53 -1.84
CA THR A 248 16.88 5.62 -1.36
C THR A 248 16.73 5.20 0.11
N ASP A 249 15.88 5.91 0.85
CA ASP A 249 15.78 5.87 2.31
C ASP A 249 14.33 5.83 2.78
N LEU A 250 14.11 5.35 4.00
CA LEU A 250 12.76 5.28 4.56
C LEU A 250 12.27 6.67 4.94
N THR A 251 11.30 7.21 4.19
CA THR A 251 10.59 8.43 4.58
C THR A 251 10.07 8.29 6.02
N PRO A 252 10.44 9.21 6.93
CA PRO A 252 10.02 9.14 8.32
C PRO A 252 8.49 9.23 8.45
N ILE A 253 7.91 8.39 9.31
CA ILE A 253 6.51 8.45 9.71
C ILE A 253 6.46 8.83 11.20
N VAL A 254 5.68 9.84 11.54
CA VAL A 254 5.43 10.27 12.92
C VAL A 254 3.94 10.21 13.20
N TRP A 255 3.52 9.14 13.89
CA TRP A 255 2.16 9.03 14.45
C TRP A 255 1.97 10.06 15.56
N ARG A 256 1.17 11.09 15.29
CA ARG A 256 0.81 12.13 16.25
C ARG A 256 -0.46 12.82 15.76
N THR A 257 -1.60 12.44 16.33
CA THR A 257 -2.88 13.04 15.99
C THR A 257 -2.83 14.55 16.22
N ARG A 258 -3.26 15.34 15.24
CA ARG A 258 -3.43 16.80 15.37
C ARG A 258 -4.86 17.18 14.99
N VAL A 259 -5.46 18.03 15.82
CA VAL A 259 -6.71 18.72 15.47
C VAL A 259 -6.35 19.84 14.48
N MET A 260 -7.07 19.89 13.36
CA MET A 260 -6.92 20.93 12.34
C MET A 260 -7.79 22.15 12.70
N THR A 261 -7.83 23.16 11.83
CA THR A 261 -8.76 24.30 11.97
C THR A 261 -10.21 23.81 12.15
N ALA A 262 -11.00 24.53 12.96
CA ALA A 262 -12.37 24.15 13.30
C ALA A 262 -13.20 23.76 12.06
N GLY A 263 -13.88 22.61 12.14
CA GLY A 263 -14.65 22.04 11.04
C GLY A 263 -13.89 21.03 10.16
N GLN A 264 -12.56 20.97 10.20
CA GLN A 264 -11.81 19.91 9.52
C GLN A 264 -11.59 18.67 10.41
N PRO A 265 -11.73 17.44 9.89
CA PRO A 265 -11.35 16.23 10.62
C PRO A 265 -9.86 16.23 10.99
N PRO A 266 -9.46 15.60 12.10
CA PRO A 266 -8.06 15.53 12.51
C PRO A 266 -7.17 14.81 11.48
N VAL A 267 -5.86 14.96 11.64
CA VAL A 267 -4.84 14.17 10.92
C VAL A 267 -4.13 13.25 11.91
N ASP A 268 -3.71 12.07 11.48
CA ASP A 268 -3.18 11.02 12.36
C ASP A 268 -1.65 11.09 12.55
N GLY A 269 -0.97 11.82 11.67
CA GLY A 269 0.47 12.01 11.74
C GLY A 269 1.05 12.75 10.53
N THR A 270 2.37 12.64 10.39
CA THR A 270 3.12 13.16 9.25
C THR A 270 3.99 12.09 8.60
N ILE A 271 4.11 12.12 7.27
CA ILE A 271 5.08 11.35 6.50
C ILE A 271 5.96 12.31 5.71
N GLY A 272 7.27 12.31 6.01
CA GLY A 272 8.16 13.38 5.57
C GLY A 272 7.64 14.74 6.07
N THR A 273 7.35 15.64 5.13
CA THR A 273 6.72 16.95 5.39
C THR A 273 5.19 16.94 5.27
N ALA A 274 4.58 15.91 4.68
CA ALA A 274 3.15 15.86 4.42
C ALA A 274 2.35 15.36 5.63
N LEU A 275 1.12 15.85 5.81
CA LEU A 275 0.16 15.30 6.78
C LEU A 275 -0.48 14.03 6.20
N PHE A 276 -0.96 13.12 7.07
CA PHE A 276 -1.76 11.97 6.62
C PHE A 276 -2.96 11.67 7.52
N ARG A 277 -3.92 10.93 6.95
CA ARG A 277 -4.95 10.16 7.67
C ARG A 277 -4.76 8.67 7.40
N ALA A 278 -5.03 7.84 8.40
CA ALA A 278 -4.93 6.38 8.30
C ALA A 278 -6.02 5.71 9.15
N HIS A 279 -6.98 5.08 8.49
CA HIS A 279 -8.13 4.40 9.10
C HIS A 279 -8.05 2.89 8.83
N TYR A 280 -8.47 2.07 9.79
CA TYR A 280 -8.64 0.63 9.60
C TYR A 280 -10.13 0.25 9.67
N GLN A 281 -10.62 -0.41 8.63
CA GLN A 281 -11.97 -0.95 8.57
C GLN A 281 -11.91 -2.48 8.46
N ALA A 282 -12.52 -3.17 9.42
CA ALA A 282 -12.65 -4.64 9.38
C ALA A 282 -13.32 -5.09 8.08
N GLY A 283 -12.72 -6.07 7.39
CA GLY A 283 -13.16 -6.55 6.08
C GLY A 283 -12.70 -5.73 4.87
N SER A 284 -12.31 -4.46 5.05
CA SER A 284 -11.79 -3.59 3.97
C SER A 284 -10.31 -3.24 4.10
N GLY A 285 -9.69 -3.55 5.25
CA GLY A 285 -8.28 -3.30 5.53
C GLY A 285 -8.00 -1.85 5.94
N TRP A 286 -6.76 -1.40 5.73
CA TRP A 286 -6.37 -0.01 5.94
C TRP A 286 -6.72 0.86 4.72
N GLN A 287 -7.26 2.05 5.01
CA GLN A 287 -7.36 3.18 4.08
C GLN A 287 -6.37 4.24 4.54
N VAL A 288 -5.51 4.73 3.64
CA VAL A 288 -4.57 5.82 3.94
C VAL A 288 -4.77 6.96 2.96
N THR A 289 -4.50 8.19 3.40
CA THR A 289 -4.60 9.38 2.55
C THR A 289 -3.53 10.37 2.97
N ILE A 290 -2.69 10.79 2.02
CA ILE A 290 -1.70 11.84 2.23
C ILE A 290 -2.31 13.16 1.79
N LEU A 291 -2.15 14.19 2.62
CA LEU A 291 -2.67 15.53 2.37
C LEU A 291 -1.54 16.37 1.78
N ALA A 292 -1.33 16.18 0.49
CA ALA A 292 -0.43 16.90 -0.40
C ALA A 292 -1.18 17.26 -1.70
N CYS A 293 -0.50 17.93 -2.64
CA CYS A 293 -1.07 18.36 -3.92
C CYS A 293 -0.81 17.36 -5.05
#